data_AF-A0A4U2Q2R9-F1
#
_entry.id   AF-A0A4U2Q2R9-F1
#
_cell.length_a   1.000
_cell.length_b   1.000
_cell.length_c   1.000
_cell.angle_alpha   90.00
_cell.angle_beta   90.00
_cell.angle_gamma   90.00
#
_symmetry.space_group_name_H-M   'P 1'
#
loop_
_entity.id
_entity.type
_entity.pdbx_description
1 polymer ?
#
loop_
_entity_poly.entity_id
_entity_poly.type
_entity_poly.pdbx_seq_one_letter_code
_entity_poly.pdbx_strand_id
1 'polypeptide(L)' 'MIRDDILRQRLERARQKLYILQAKHGFSHASVLRQSMILDKLINQYNRLFYVRILQNPEVKEKKPTA' A
#
# COMPACT_ATOMS: atom_id res chain seq x y z
N MET A 1 -2.61 -15.69 -9.49
CA MET A 1 -3.27 -14.38 -9.68
C MET A 1 -4.22 -14.01 -8.53
N ILE A 2 -4.98 -14.94 -7.95
CA ILE A 2 -5.95 -14.69 -6.84
C ILE A 2 -5.42 -13.86 -5.65
N ARG A 3 -4.15 -14.05 -5.24
CA ARG A 3 -3.56 -13.33 -4.09
C ARG A 3 -3.36 -11.82 -4.34
N ASP A 4 -3.12 -11.42 -5.58
CA ASP A 4 -2.89 -10.01 -5.92
C ASP A 4 -4.21 -9.23 -5.90
N ASP A 5 -5.30 -9.85 -6.39
CA ASP A 5 -6.62 -9.25 -6.44
C ASP A 5 -7.20 -8.99 -5.03
N ILE A 6 -7.03 -9.96 -4.11
CA ILE A 6 -7.47 -9.79 -2.71
C ILE A 6 -6.70 -8.65 -2.03
N LEU A 7 -5.39 -8.54 -2.28
CA LEU A 7 -4.57 -7.48 -1.69
C LEU A 7 -4.92 -6.11 -2.27
N ARG A 8 -5.17 -6.02 -3.58
CA ARG A 8 -5.66 -4.80 -4.24
C ARG A 8 -7.00 -4.34 -3.69
N GLN A 9 -7.95 -5.25 -3.50
CA GLN A 9 -9.24 -4.91 -2.88
C GLN A 9 -9.08 -4.41 -1.45
N ARG A 10 -8.18 -5.01 -0.66
CA ARG A 10 -7.87 -4.54 0.70
C ARG A 10 -7.26 -3.15 0.71
N LEU A 11 -6.35 -2.88 -0.23
CA LEU A 11 -5.73 -1.56 -0.40
C LEU A 11 -6.79 -0.50 -0.71
N GLU A 12 -7.68 -0.78 -1.65
CA GLU A 12 -8.72 0.15 -2.07
C GLU A 12 -9.72 0.44 -0.95
N ARG A 13 -10.16 -0.60 -0.23
CA ARG A 13 -11.02 -0.41 0.97
C ARG A 13 -10.33 0.43 2.04
N ALA A 14 -9.03 0.21 2.26
CA ALA A 14 -8.27 0.98 3.24
C ALA A 14 -8.09 2.44 2.82
N ARG A 15 -7.92 2.72 1.52
CA ARG A 15 -7.90 4.07 0.94
C ARG A 15 -9.22 4.80 1.14
N GLN A 16 -10.33 4.18 0.74
CA GLN A 16 -11.66 4.77 0.90
C GLN A 16 -11.98 5.08 2.36
N LYS A 17 -11.66 4.17 3.27
CA LYS A 17 -11.86 4.38 4.70
C LYS A 17 -11.01 5.55 5.24
N LEU A 18 -9.77 5.71 4.78
CA LEU A 18 -8.92 6.84 5.17
C LEU A 18 -9.51 8.15 4.68
N TYR A 19 -9.96 8.21 3.43
CA TYR A 19 -10.60 9.37 2.83
C TYR A 19 -11.85 9.81 3.62
N ILE A 20 -12.73 8.86 3.97
CA ILE A 20 -13.93 9.14 4.77
C ILE A 20 -13.56 9.67 6.17
N LEU A 21 -12.59 9.03 6.84
CA LEU A 21 -12.18 9.46 8.18
C LEU A 21 -11.53 10.84 8.17
N GLN A 22 -10.71 11.13 7.16
CA GLN A 22 -10.08 12.42 6.97
C GLN A 22 -11.12 13.50 6.71
N ALA A 23 -12.10 13.25 5.84
CA ALA A 23 -13.17 14.19 5.55
C ALA A 23 -14.03 14.49 6.80
N LYS A 24 -14.22 13.49 7.67
CA LYS A 24 -15.04 13.64 8.88
C LYS A 24 -14.32 14.31 10.05
N HIS A 25 -13.03 14.04 10.25
CA HIS A 25 -12.31 14.40 11.48
C HIS A 25 -11.05 15.25 11.27
N GLY A 26 -10.59 15.42 10.04
CA GLY A 26 -9.31 16.06 9.73
C GLY A 26 -8.10 15.15 9.96
N PHE A 27 -6.93 15.58 9.47
CA PHE A 27 -5.72 14.75 9.42
C PHE A 27 -5.14 14.37 10.79
N SER A 28 -5.27 15.24 11.78
CA SER A 28 -4.65 15.05 13.11
C SER A 28 -5.43 14.09 14.01
N HIS A 29 -6.60 13.63 13.57
CA HIS A 29 -7.43 12.75 14.39
C HIS A 29 -6.80 11.36 14.52
N ALA A 30 -6.76 10.82 15.73
CA ALA A 30 -6.12 9.53 16.02
C ALA A 30 -6.63 8.38 15.14
N SER A 31 -7.91 8.39 14.77
CA SER A 31 -8.48 7.37 13.85
C SER A 31 -7.95 7.49 12.42
N VAL A 32 -7.66 8.70 11.93
CA VAL A 32 -7.06 8.95 10.61
C VAL A 32 -5.61 8.49 10.61
N LEU A 33 -4.85 8.85 11.64
CA LEU A 33 -3.46 8.41 11.80
C LEU A 33 -3.35 6.88 11.87
N ARG A 34 -4.19 6.23 12.68
CA ARG A 34 -4.24 4.76 12.77
C ARG A 34 -4.61 4.13 11.43
N GLN A 35 -5.58 4.68 10.70
CA GLN A 35 -5.97 4.16 9.40
C GLN A 35 -4.86 4.34 8.35
N SER A 36 -4.10 5.45 8.40
CA SER A 36 -2.94 5.66 7.53
C SER A 36 -1.89 4.57 7.74
N MET A 37 -1.54 4.27 9.00
CA MET A 37 -0.58 3.20 9.30
C MET A 37 -1.02 1.83 8.76
N ILE A 38 -2.32 1.54 8.75
CA ILE A 38 -2.86 0.30 8.17
C ILE A 38 -2.67 0.31 6.65
N LEU A 39 -2.98 1.42 6.00
CA LEU A 39 -2.81 1.59 4.56
C LEU A 39 -1.33 1.46 4.15
N ASP A 40 -0.42 2.07 4.90
CA ASP A 40 1.03 1.98 4.66
C ASP A 40 1.55 0.55 4.78
N LYS A 41 1.09 -0.21 5.79
CA LYS A 41 1.43 -1.63 5.92
C LYS A 41 0.95 -2.45 4.72
N LEU A 42 -0.25 -2.17 4.21
CA LEU A 42 -0.79 -2.85 3.03
C LEU A 42 -0.02 -2.49 1.75
N ILE A 43 0.35 -1.22 1.58
CA ILE A 43 1.21 -0.76 0.48
C ILE A 43 2.56 -1.47 0.54
N ASN A 44 3.19 -1.50 1.71
CA ASN A 44 4.48 -2.18 1.89
C ASN A 44 4.38 -3.69 1.60
N GLN A 45 3.27 -4.33 2.00
CA GLN A 45 3.03 -5.74 1.68
C GLN A 45 2.87 -5.96 0.16
N TYR A 46 2.13 -5.07 -0.51
CA TYR A 46 1.95 -5.13 -1.98
C TYR A 46 3.26 -4.92 -2.71
N ASN A 47 4.02 -3.90 -2.32
CA ASN A 47 5.33 -3.59 -2.87
C ASN A 47 6.30 -4.74 -2.64
N ARG A 48 6.32 -5.38 -1.46
CA ARG A 48 7.19 -6.53 -1.21
C ARG A 48 6.88 -7.70 -2.15
N LEU A 49 5.61 -8.00 -2.41
CA LEU A 49 5.23 -9.04 -3.37
C LEU A 49 5.69 -8.70 -4.79
N PHE A 50 5.59 -7.42 -5.17
CA PHE A 50 6.05 -6.94 -6.47
C PHE A 50 7.59 -6.96 -6.59
N TYR A 51 8.30 -6.46 -5.58
CA TYR A 51 9.77 -6.49 -5.50
C TYR A 51 10.31 -7.92 -5.48
N VAL A 52 9.67 -8.86 -4.77
CA VAL A 52 10.07 -10.27 -4.79
C VAL A 52 9.91 -10.87 -6.20
N ARG A 53 8.82 -10.53 -6.93
CA ARG A 53 8.69 -10.93 -8.34
C ARG A 53 9.77 -10.31 -9.23
N ILE A 54 10.10 -9.04 -9.01
CA ILE A 54 11.17 -8.35 -9.72
C ILE A 54 12.54 -9.00 -9.44
N LEU A 55 12.85 -9.33 -8.19
CA LEU A 55 14.12 -9.94 -7.82
C LEU A 55 14.24 -11.39 -8.30
N GLN A 56 13.11 -12.09 -8.49
CA GLN A 56 13.06 -13.40 -9.13
C GLN A 56 13.23 -13.33 -10.66
N ASN A 57 13.28 -12.12 -11.25
CA ASN A 57 13.54 -11.89 -12.67
C ASN A 57 14.83 -11.06 -12.84
N PRO A 58 15.98 -11.67 -13.19
CA PRO A 58 17.29 -11.00 -13.14
C PRO A 58 17.43 -9.78 -14.07
N GLU A 59 16.57 -9.65 -15.10
CA GLU A 59 16.55 -8.55 -16.08
C GLU A 59 16.12 -7.18 -15.51
N VAL A 60 15.51 -7.11 -14.32
CA VAL A 60 14.94 -5.85 -13.79
C VAL A 60 15.88 -5.12 -12.82
N LYS A 61 17.08 -5.66 -12.57
CA LYS A 61 18.04 -5.10 -11.59
C LYS A 61 18.66 -3.74 -11.98
N GLU A 62 18.51 -3.28 -13.22
CA GLU A 62 19.21 -2.08 -13.71
C GLU A 62 18.51 -0.73 -13.50
N LYS A 63 17.29 -0.69 -12.95
CA LYS A 63 16.62 0.60 -12.67
C LYS A 63 16.37 0.80 -11.18
N LYS A 64 17.45 0.95 -10.40
CA LYS A 64 17.36 1.73 -9.15
C LYS A 64 17.33 3.21 -9.53
N PRO A 65 16.27 3.98 -9.23
CA PRO A 65 16.38 5.42 -9.28
C PRO A 65 17.28 5.87 -8.12
N THR A 66 18.48 6.32 -8.46
CA THR A 66 19.31 7.15 -7.61
C THR A 66 18.59 8.50 -7.46
N ALA A 67 18.13 8.80 -6.24
CA ALA A 67 17.85 10.15 -5.78
C ALA A 67 17.97 10.18 -4.26
#